data_AF-R0H8X7-F1
#
_entry.id   AF-R0H8X7-F1
#
_cell.length_a   1.000
_cell.length_b   1.000
_cell.length_c   1.000
_cell.angle_alpha   90.00
_cell.angle_beta   90.00
_cell.angle_gamma   90.00
#
_symmetry.space_group_name_H-M   'P 1'
#
loop_
_entity.id
_entity.type
_entity.pdbx_description
1 polymer ?
#
loop_
_entity_poly.entity_id
_entity_poly.type
_entity_poly.pdbx_seq_one_letter_code
_entity_poly.pdbx_strand_id
1 'polypeptide(L)'
;MGSESYEEAIESLKKLLIEKDELKDVAAAKVKKITAELQAVTSSDSKSFDPVGRIKEGFVTFKKEKYDTNPALYGELAKGQSPKYMVFACSDSRVCPSHILNFHPGDAFMVRNIANMVPPFDKVKYAGVGAAIEYAVLHLKVENIVVIGHSACGGIKGLMSFPLDGNNSTDFIEDWVKICLPAKSKVLAESEKSGFEDQCGRCEREAVNVSLGNLLTYPFVREGVVKGTLALKGGYYDFVSGAFELWELQFGISPVHSI
;
A
#
# COMPACT_ATOMS: atom_id res chain seq x y z
N MET A 1 -6.43 -11.90 -28.80
CA MET A 1 -6.75 -11.17 -30.05
C MET A 1 -5.53 -10.56 -30.75
N GLY A 2 -4.31 -10.61 -30.20
CA GLY A 2 -3.12 -10.08 -30.88
C GLY A 2 -2.34 -11.10 -31.73
N SER A 3 -2.39 -12.39 -31.41
CA SER A 3 -1.55 -13.42 -32.07
C SER A 3 -2.00 -13.79 -33.48
N GLU A 4 -3.32 -13.90 -33.72
CA GLU A 4 -3.89 -14.26 -35.02
C GLU A 4 -3.57 -13.22 -36.10
N SER A 5 -3.47 -11.93 -35.72
CA SER A 5 -3.10 -10.84 -36.62
C SER A 5 -1.65 -10.91 -37.14
N TYR A 6 -0.74 -11.53 -36.39
CA TYR A 6 0.67 -11.63 -36.80
C TYR A 6 0.91 -12.77 -37.78
N GLU A 7 0.22 -13.90 -37.60
CA GLU A 7 0.36 -15.05 -38.50
C GLU A 7 -0.19 -14.72 -39.91
N GLU A 8 -1.33 -14.06 -40.00
CA GLU A 8 -1.90 -13.58 -41.27
C GLU A 8 -0.99 -12.57 -42.00
N ALA A 9 -0.31 -11.70 -41.23
CA ALA A 9 0.65 -10.74 -41.78
C ALA A 9 1.92 -11.44 -42.32
N ILE A 10 2.40 -12.48 -41.62
CA ILE A 10 3.54 -13.29 -42.05
C ILE A 10 3.21 -14.06 -43.32
N GLU A 11 2.01 -14.62 -43.43
CA GLU A 11 1.58 -15.39 -44.58
C GLU A 11 1.36 -14.52 -45.82
N SER A 12 0.77 -13.34 -45.63
CA SER A 12 0.63 -12.32 -46.69
C SER A 12 1.99 -11.83 -47.21
N LEU A 13 2.96 -11.64 -46.31
CA LEU A 13 4.32 -11.24 -46.66
C LEU A 13 5.03 -12.36 -47.45
N LYS A 14 4.91 -13.62 -47.03
CA LYS A 14 5.47 -14.77 -47.77
C LYS A 14 4.92 -14.84 -49.19
N LYS A 15 3.62 -14.60 -49.38
CA LYS A 15 2.97 -14.62 -50.70
C LYS A 15 3.52 -13.53 -51.63
N LEU A 16 3.67 -12.30 -51.13
CA LEU A 16 4.27 -11.17 -51.86
C LEU A 16 5.74 -11.42 -52.26
N LEU A 17 6.49 -12.17 -51.45
CA LEU A 17 7.88 -12.51 -51.73
C LEU A 17 8.05 -13.63 -52.76
N ILE A 18 7.03 -14.46 -52.95
CA ILE A 18 7.00 -15.49 -53.99
C ILE A 18 6.71 -14.85 -55.36
N GLU A 19 5.89 -13.79 -55.42
CA GLU A 19 5.50 -13.11 -56.66
C GLU A 19 6.57 -12.16 -57.23
N LYS A 20 7.53 -11.70 -56.41
CA LYS A 20 8.62 -10.80 -56.83
C LYS A 20 9.98 -11.48 -56.70
N ASP A 21 10.36 -12.27 -57.70
CA ASP A 21 11.59 -13.08 -57.71
C ASP A 21 12.88 -12.24 -57.50
N GLU A 22 12.89 -10.98 -57.97
CA GLU A 22 14.02 -10.05 -57.81
C GLU A 22 14.25 -9.57 -56.37
N LEU A 23 13.30 -9.80 -55.46
CA LEU A 23 13.36 -9.35 -54.06
C LEU A 23 13.57 -10.50 -53.07
N LYS A 24 13.62 -11.76 -53.52
CA LYS A 24 13.75 -12.93 -52.63
C LYS A 24 14.98 -12.87 -51.75
N ASP A 25 16.14 -12.53 -52.30
CA ASP A 25 17.39 -12.51 -51.54
C ASP A 25 17.44 -11.35 -50.55
N VAL A 26 16.96 -10.17 -50.96
CA VAL A 26 16.89 -8.98 -50.11
C VAL A 26 15.88 -9.16 -48.98
N ALA A 27 14.75 -9.81 -49.28
CA ALA A 27 13.73 -10.10 -48.29
C ALA A 27 14.15 -11.23 -47.34
N ALA A 28 14.77 -12.30 -47.84
CA ALA A 28 15.31 -13.36 -47.00
C ALA A 28 16.38 -12.81 -46.04
N ALA A 29 17.24 -11.90 -46.52
CA ALA A 29 18.22 -11.22 -45.68
C ALA A 29 17.55 -10.33 -44.61
N LYS A 30 16.52 -9.56 -44.96
CA LYS A 30 15.76 -8.73 -44.01
C LYS A 30 14.97 -9.57 -43.01
N VAL A 31 14.33 -10.65 -43.43
CA VAL A 31 13.64 -11.60 -42.56
C VAL A 31 14.63 -12.25 -41.60
N LYS A 32 15.79 -12.70 -42.08
CA LYS A 32 16.84 -13.28 -41.22
C LYS A 32 17.37 -12.26 -40.22
N LYS A 33 17.53 -10.99 -40.62
CA LYS A 33 17.92 -9.89 -39.74
C LYS A 33 16.87 -9.60 -38.67
N ILE A 34 15.60 -9.47 -39.07
CA ILE A 34 14.47 -9.24 -38.15
C ILE A 34 14.29 -10.43 -37.20
N THR A 35 14.42 -11.66 -37.68
CA THR A 35 14.38 -12.86 -36.83
C THR A 35 15.55 -12.90 -35.85
N ALA A 36 16.76 -12.51 -36.26
CA ALA A 36 17.91 -12.43 -35.35
C ALA A 36 17.77 -11.30 -34.32
N GLU A 37 17.22 -10.15 -34.72
CA GLU A 37 16.90 -9.03 -33.81
C GLU A 37 15.79 -9.43 -32.83
N LEU A 38 14.74 -10.11 -33.28
CA LEU A 38 13.68 -10.66 -32.43
C LEU A 38 14.21 -11.74 -31.48
N GLN A 39 15.10 -12.62 -31.95
CA GLN A 39 15.74 -13.63 -31.12
C GLN A 39 16.66 -13.00 -30.06
N ALA A 40 17.38 -11.93 -30.41
CA ALA A 40 18.20 -11.17 -29.47
C ALA A 40 17.35 -10.47 -28.39
N VAL A 41 16.18 -9.93 -28.77
CA VAL A 41 15.20 -9.37 -27.83
C VAL A 41 14.58 -10.45 -26.94
N THR A 42 14.29 -11.64 -27.47
CA THR A 42 13.76 -12.75 -26.64
C THR A 42 14.81 -13.42 -25.75
N SER A 43 16.10 -13.28 -26.07
CA SER A 43 17.19 -13.87 -25.29
C SER A 43 17.79 -12.92 -24.25
N SER A 44 17.49 -11.61 -24.31
CA SER A 44 17.79 -10.68 -23.22
C SER A 44 16.83 -10.75 -22.04
N ASP A 45 15.65 -11.34 -22.22
CA ASP A 45 14.53 -11.27 -21.26
C ASP A 45 14.29 -12.54 -20.40
N SER A 46 15.26 -13.46 -20.33
CA SER A 46 15.12 -14.69 -19.51
C SER A 46 16.21 -14.89 -18.44
N LYS A 47 16.90 -13.81 -18.01
CA LYS A 47 17.61 -13.94 -16.73
C LYS A 47 16.56 -14.19 -15.65
N SER A 48 16.61 -15.38 -15.04
CA SER A 48 15.82 -15.68 -13.85
C SER A 48 16.07 -14.58 -12.82
N PHE A 49 14.99 -14.13 -12.17
CA PHE A 49 15.11 -13.12 -11.12
C PHE A 49 16.05 -13.64 -10.03
N ASP A 50 17.14 -12.90 -9.79
CA ASP A 50 18.06 -13.17 -8.69
C ASP A 50 17.65 -12.34 -7.46
N PRO A 51 16.93 -12.93 -6.48
CA PRO A 51 16.48 -12.21 -5.29
C PRO A 51 17.66 -11.72 -4.44
N VAL A 52 18.74 -12.49 -4.36
CA VAL A 52 19.89 -12.16 -3.51
C VAL A 52 20.70 -11.03 -4.15
N GLY A 53 20.94 -11.10 -5.46
CA GLY A 53 21.54 -10.03 -6.26
C GLY A 53 20.77 -8.73 -6.11
N ARG A 54 19.44 -8.77 -6.29
CA ARG A 54 18.58 -7.58 -6.15
C ARG A 54 18.67 -6.91 -4.78
N ILE A 55 18.75 -7.68 -3.69
CA ILE A 55 18.89 -7.14 -2.32
C ILE A 55 20.28 -6.50 -2.14
N LYS A 56 21.34 -7.19 -2.57
CA LYS A 56 22.72 -6.69 -2.45
C LYS A 56 22.92 -5.40 -3.23
N GLU A 57 22.51 -5.38 -4.49
CA GLU A 57 22.60 -4.20 -5.36
C GLU A 57 21.79 -3.05 -4.76
N GLY A 58 20.56 -3.32 -4.29
CA GLY A 58 19.73 -2.31 -3.64
C GLY A 58 20.40 -1.68 -2.40
N PHE A 59 21.04 -2.49 -1.55
CA PHE A 59 21.75 -1.99 -0.38
C PHE A 59 23.01 -1.20 -0.77
N VAL A 60 23.77 -1.65 -1.76
CA VAL A 60 24.94 -0.91 -2.27
C VAL A 60 24.52 0.47 -2.80
N THR A 61 23.43 0.54 -3.55
CA THR A 61 22.86 1.81 -4.02
C THR A 61 22.46 2.71 -2.85
N PHE A 62 21.68 2.19 -1.88
CA PHE A 62 21.32 2.93 -0.66
C PHE A 62 22.56 3.45 0.07
N LYS A 63 23.56 2.60 0.28
CA LYS A 63 24.78 2.96 0.98
C LYS A 63 25.50 4.12 0.29
N LYS A 64 25.73 4.00 -1.02
CA LYS A 64 26.48 4.98 -1.80
C LYS A 64 25.71 6.29 -1.96
N GLU A 65 24.41 6.23 -2.24
CA GLU A 65 23.64 7.40 -2.69
C GLU A 65 22.92 8.12 -1.55
N LYS A 66 22.67 7.43 -0.43
CA LYS A 66 21.92 7.99 0.71
C LYS A 66 22.74 8.02 1.99
N TYR A 67 23.32 6.89 2.39
CA TYR A 67 24.03 6.79 3.67
C TYR A 67 25.32 7.62 3.68
N ASP A 68 26.24 7.31 2.75
CA ASP A 68 27.56 7.93 2.68
C ASP A 68 27.50 9.42 2.28
N THR A 69 26.42 9.85 1.61
CA THR A 69 26.17 11.26 1.23
C THR A 69 25.52 12.10 2.34
N ASN A 70 25.03 11.49 3.42
CA ASN A 70 24.38 12.19 4.54
C ASN A 70 24.97 11.77 5.91
N PRO A 71 26.30 11.86 6.12
CA PRO A 71 26.95 11.34 7.32
C PRO A 71 26.48 12.02 8.61
N ALA A 72 26.13 13.31 8.57
CA ALA A 72 25.59 14.02 9.73
C ALA A 72 24.22 13.46 10.15
N LEU A 73 23.31 13.23 9.19
CA LEU A 73 22.00 12.65 9.45
C LEU A 73 22.11 11.26 10.06
N TYR A 74 22.82 10.34 9.40
CA TYR A 74 22.94 8.96 9.89
C TYR A 74 23.79 8.85 11.16
N GLY A 75 24.73 9.79 11.37
CA GLY A 75 25.48 9.92 12.61
C GLY A 75 24.59 10.27 13.82
N GLU A 76 23.60 11.15 13.64
CA GLU A 76 22.61 11.43 14.69
C GLU A 76 21.61 10.28 14.86
N LEU A 77 21.10 9.70 13.76
CA LEU A 77 20.16 8.58 13.82
C LEU A 77 20.75 7.33 14.49
N ALA A 78 22.07 7.14 14.41
CA ALA A 78 22.76 6.06 15.11
C ALA A 78 22.72 6.20 16.65
N LYS A 79 22.48 7.41 17.18
CA LYS A 79 22.36 7.67 18.62
C LYS A 79 20.95 7.44 19.16
N GLY A 80 19.93 7.52 18.30
CA GLY A 80 18.54 7.34 18.67
C GLY A 80 17.56 7.85 17.61
N GLN A 81 16.26 7.72 17.91
CA GLN A 81 15.17 8.17 17.04
C GLN A 81 14.18 9.03 17.83
N SER A 82 13.59 10.04 17.18
CA SER A 82 12.54 10.91 17.74
C SER A 82 11.49 11.30 16.68
N PRO A 83 10.85 10.30 16.04
CA PRO A 83 9.88 10.56 14.97
C PRO A 83 8.70 11.39 15.47
N LYS A 84 8.19 12.27 14.61
CA LYS A 84 7.01 13.09 14.90
C LYS A 84 5.71 12.41 14.50
N TYR A 85 5.80 11.40 13.64
CA TYR A 85 4.67 10.66 13.11
C TYR A 85 4.75 9.19 13.53
N MET A 86 3.61 8.62 13.90
CA MET A 86 3.33 7.20 13.78
C MET A 86 2.43 7.01 12.55
N VAL A 87 2.74 6.04 11.69
CA VAL A 87 1.97 5.79 10.46
C VAL A 87 1.49 4.35 10.41
N PHE A 88 0.19 4.15 10.26
CA PHE A 88 -0.41 2.89 9.83
C PHE A 88 -0.65 2.94 8.32
N ALA A 89 -0.10 1.98 7.59
CA ALA A 89 -0.30 1.84 6.15
C ALA A 89 -0.46 0.37 5.74
N CYS A 90 -1.00 0.14 4.55
CA CYS A 90 -1.23 -1.23 4.10
C CYS A 90 0.11 -1.90 3.75
N SER A 91 0.20 -3.22 3.91
CA SER A 91 1.34 -4.02 3.43
C SER A 91 1.45 -4.09 1.90
N ASP A 92 0.46 -3.58 1.17
CA ASP A 92 0.45 -3.50 -0.30
C ASP A 92 1.76 -2.88 -0.84
N SER A 93 2.37 -3.54 -1.82
CA SER A 93 3.70 -3.16 -2.33
C SER A 93 3.72 -1.82 -3.06
N ARG A 94 2.56 -1.26 -3.43
CA ARG A 94 2.41 -0.03 -4.20
C ARG A 94 2.35 1.24 -3.35
N VAL A 95 2.19 1.11 -2.02
CA VAL A 95 1.80 2.22 -1.13
C VAL A 95 2.79 2.46 0.02
N CYS A 96 4.09 2.32 -0.25
CA CYS A 96 5.13 2.56 0.76
C CYS A 96 5.09 4.02 1.26
N PRO A 97 4.77 4.30 2.55
CA PRO A 97 4.60 5.67 3.06
C PRO A 97 5.82 6.56 2.88
N SER A 98 7.03 5.99 3.06
CA SER A 98 8.28 6.74 2.83
C SER A 98 8.38 7.28 1.40
N HIS A 99 7.83 6.56 0.42
CA HIS A 99 7.85 6.99 -0.96
C HIS A 99 6.75 8.01 -1.25
N ILE A 100 5.51 7.71 -0.86
CA ILE A 100 4.35 8.53 -1.22
C ILE A 100 4.28 9.88 -0.49
N LEU A 101 4.82 9.95 0.73
CA LEU A 101 4.83 11.17 1.55
C LEU A 101 6.23 11.78 1.72
N ASN A 102 7.23 11.25 1.00
CA ASN A 102 8.62 11.69 1.08
C ASN A 102 9.16 11.73 2.53
N PHE A 103 8.84 10.73 3.34
CA PHE A 103 9.45 10.61 4.67
C PHE A 103 10.91 10.17 4.56
N HIS A 104 11.77 10.88 5.28
CA HIS A 104 13.16 10.55 5.47
C HIS A 104 13.36 9.61 6.69
N PRO A 105 14.51 8.92 6.77
CA PRO A 105 14.84 8.14 7.96
C PRO A 105 14.78 9.00 9.22
N GLY A 106 13.99 8.55 10.20
CA GLY A 106 13.76 9.27 11.46
C GLY A 106 12.45 10.06 11.54
N ASP A 107 11.75 10.30 10.41
CA ASP A 107 10.53 11.12 10.43
C ASP A 107 9.32 10.39 11.03
N ALA A 108 9.17 9.10 10.69
CA ALA A 108 7.97 8.32 10.98
C ALA A 108 8.28 6.93 11.53
N PHE A 109 7.58 6.55 12.60
CA PHE A 109 7.52 5.20 13.13
C PHE A 109 6.38 4.43 12.45
N MET A 110 6.68 3.37 11.70
CA MET A 110 5.72 2.75 10.77
C MET A 110 5.21 1.39 11.24
N VAL A 111 3.90 1.19 11.12
CA VAL A 111 3.23 -0.11 11.21
C VAL A 111 2.59 -0.42 9.87
N ARG A 112 2.89 -1.60 9.32
CA ARG A 112 2.29 -2.07 8.06
C ARG A 112 1.60 -3.41 8.26
N ASN A 113 0.31 -3.45 7.91
CA ASN A 113 -0.51 -4.66 8.03
C ASN A 113 -1.56 -4.70 6.90
N ILE A 114 -2.38 -5.75 6.88
CA ILE A 114 -3.39 -5.94 5.83
C ILE A 114 -4.48 -4.88 6.02
N ALA A 115 -4.72 -4.09 4.98
CA ALA A 115 -5.69 -2.99 4.96
C ALA A 115 -5.52 -1.94 6.06
N ASN A 116 -4.27 -1.68 6.50
CA ASN A 116 -3.90 -0.56 7.40
C ASN A 116 -4.79 -0.44 8.66
N MET A 117 -5.30 -1.57 9.15
CA MET A 117 -6.31 -1.58 10.20
C MET A 117 -5.66 -1.38 11.57
N VAL A 118 -6.33 -0.59 12.40
CA VAL A 118 -6.04 -0.52 13.83
C VAL A 118 -7.15 -1.25 14.57
N PRO A 119 -6.87 -2.42 15.19
CA PRO A 119 -7.83 -3.07 16.08
C PRO A 119 -8.05 -2.28 17.37
N PRO A 120 -9.20 -2.48 18.05
CA PRO A 120 -9.42 -1.95 19.39
C PRO A 120 -8.42 -2.54 20.39
N PHE A 121 -8.28 -1.88 21.54
CA PHE A 121 -7.42 -2.31 22.63
C PHE A 121 -7.77 -3.73 23.10
N ASP A 122 -6.87 -4.67 22.88
CA ASP A 122 -6.94 -6.04 23.40
C ASP A 122 -5.51 -6.56 23.63
N LYS A 123 -5.19 -6.87 24.89
CA LYS A 123 -3.85 -7.33 25.29
C LYS A 123 -3.52 -8.75 24.81
N VAL A 124 -4.54 -9.55 24.48
CA VAL A 124 -4.38 -10.96 24.09
C VAL A 124 -4.38 -11.08 22.57
N LYS A 125 -5.38 -10.51 21.90
CA LYS A 125 -5.57 -10.68 20.45
C LYS A 125 -4.67 -9.79 19.61
N TYR A 126 -4.40 -8.57 20.07
CA TYR A 126 -3.81 -7.52 19.23
C TYR A 126 -2.55 -6.90 19.83
N ALA A 127 -1.80 -7.68 20.62
CA ALA A 127 -0.58 -7.24 21.29
C ALA A 127 0.44 -6.60 20.34
N GLY A 128 0.57 -7.11 19.10
CA GLY A 128 1.49 -6.52 18.12
C GLY A 128 1.18 -5.07 17.75
N VAL A 129 -0.11 -4.76 17.51
CA VAL A 129 -0.52 -3.37 17.25
C VAL A 129 -0.49 -2.54 18.52
N GLY A 130 -0.99 -3.08 19.64
CA GLY A 130 -1.01 -2.36 20.91
C GLY A 130 0.37 -1.96 21.39
N ALA A 131 1.36 -2.87 21.30
CA ALA A 131 2.74 -2.58 21.67
C ALA A 131 3.36 -1.48 20.77
N ALA A 132 3.06 -1.49 19.47
CA ALA A 132 3.57 -0.46 18.56
C ALA A 132 3.01 0.93 18.89
N ILE A 133 1.70 1.03 19.18
CA ILE A 133 1.07 2.29 19.57
C ILE A 133 1.61 2.75 20.93
N GLU A 134 1.69 1.85 21.91
CA GLU A 134 2.23 2.16 23.24
C GLU A 134 3.66 2.68 23.16
N TYR A 135 4.52 2.03 22.37
CA TYR A 135 5.90 2.46 22.17
C TYR A 135 5.99 3.84 21.49
N ALA A 136 5.24 4.05 20.41
CA ALA A 136 5.25 5.32 19.70
C ALA A 136 4.78 6.49 20.59
N VAL A 137 3.67 6.30 21.32
CA VAL A 137 3.05 7.35 22.12
C VAL A 137 3.79 7.58 23.44
N LEU A 138 4.07 6.51 24.20
CA LEU A 138 4.63 6.65 25.55
C LEU A 138 6.15 6.74 25.58
N HIS A 139 6.86 6.17 24.60
CA HIS A 139 8.33 6.15 24.60
C HIS A 139 8.92 7.11 23.57
N LEU A 140 8.47 7.06 22.31
CA LEU A 140 8.99 7.94 21.25
C LEU A 140 8.37 9.34 21.28
N LYS A 141 7.23 9.51 21.98
CA LYS A 141 6.50 10.77 22.10
C LYS A 141 6.11 11.36 20.74
N VAL A 142 5.62 10.51 19.84
CA VAL A 142 5.07 10.98 18.55
C VAL A 142 3.94 11.97 18.80
N GLU A 143 3.79 12.94 17.91
CA GLU A 143 2.79 14.01 18.02
C GLU A 143 1.59 13.75 17.10
N ASN A 144 1.73 12.86 16.12
CA ASN A 144 0.71 12.53 15.15
C ASN A 144 0.61 11.02 14.96
N ILE A 145 -0.60 10.46 14.97
CA ILE A 145 -0.89 9.13 14.41
C ILE A 145 -1.68 9.32 13.12
N VAL A 146 -1.16 8.79 12.02
CA VAL A 146 -1.79 8.85 10.70
C VAL A 146 -2.17 7.44 10.25
N VAL A 147 -3.45 7.21 9.94
CA VAL A 147 -3.92 5.94 9.35
C VAL A 147 -4.22 6.19 7.87
N ILE A 148 -3.47 5.53 6.98
CA ILE A 148 -3.52 5.75 5.54
C ILE A 148 -4.17 4.56 4.84
N GLY A 149 -5.43 4.75 4.40
CA GLY A 149 -6.11 3.88 3.45
C GLY A 149 -5.61 4.13 2.02
N HIS A 150 -6.01 3.26 1.08
CA HIS A 150 -5.63 3.42 -0.31
C HIS A 150 -6.62 2.79 -1.28
N SER A 151 -6.60 3.27 -2.53
CA SER A 151 -7.40 2.74 -3.64
C SER A 151 -7.10 1.27 -3.92
N ALA A 152 -8.11 0.52 -4.34
CA ALA A 152 -7.99 -0.88 -4.78
C ALA A 152 -7.25 -1.77 -3.77
N CYS A 153 -7.62 -1.64 -2.50
CA CYS A 153 -7.09 -2.41 -1.39
C CYS A 153 -7.63 -3.84 -1.38
N GLY A 154 -6.74 -4.82 -1.54
CA GLY A 154 -7.12 -6.24 -1.53
C GLY A 154 -7.79 -6.69 -0.23
N GLY A 155 -7.38 -6.15 0.92
CA GLY A 155 -7.98 -6.49 2.22
C GLY A 155 -9.41 -5.93 2.37
N ILE A 156 -9.67 -4.71 1.88
CA ILE A 156 -11.02 -4.13 1.88
C ILE A 156 -11.92 -4.84 0.86
N LYS A 157 -11.39 -5.15 -0.33
CA LYS A 157 -12.11 -5.98 -1.30
C LYS A 157 -12.52 -7.32 -0.68
N GLY A 158 -11.59 -7.99 0.02
CA GLY A 158 -11.88 -9.21 0.78
C GLY A 158 -12.99 -8.99 1.80
N LEU A 159 -12.85 -8.00 2.69
CA LEU A 159 -13.88 -7.63 3.67
C LEU A 159 -15.27 -7.47 3.02
N MET A 160 -15.36 -6.75 1.90
CA MET A 160 -16.62 -6.51 1.20
C MET A 160 -17.19 -7.79 0.57
N SER A 161 -16.34 -8.70 0.08
CA SER A 161 -16.77 -9.96 -0.54
C SER A 161 -17.10 -11.09 0.43
N PHE A 162 -16.46 -11.17 1.60
CA PHE A 162 -16.67 -12.31 2.52
C PHE A 162 -18.09 -12.34 3.09
N PRO A 163 -18.71 -13.52 3.18
CA PRO A 163 -20.01 -13.69 3.83
C PRO A 163 -19.90 -13.45 5.34
N LEU A 164 -21.03 -13.07 5.98
CA LEU A 164 -21.13 -12.87 7.43
C LEU A 164 -21.85 -14.06 8.10
N ASP A 165 -21.63 -15.27 7.60
CA ASP A 165 -22.30 -16.50 8.04
C ASP A 165 -21.51 -17.27 9.10
N GLY A 166 -20.31 -16.80 9.45
CA GLY A 166 -19.43 -17.42 10.44
C GLY A 166 -18.62 -18.61 9.91
N ASN A 167 -18.71 -18.91 8.61
CA ASN A 167 -17.96 -19.99 7.99
C ASN A 167 -16.78 -19.44 7.19
N ASN A 168 -15.64 -19.28 7.86
CA ASN A 168 -14.44 -18.72 7.24
C ASN A 168 -13.84 -19.67 6.20
N SER A 169 -13.49 -19.12 5.05
CA SER A 169 -12.75 -19.79 3.97
C SER A 169 -11.23 -19.61 4.07
N THR A 170 -10.76 -18.79 5.02
CA THR A 170 -9.37 -18.43 5.23
C THR A 170 -8.96 -18.59 6.70
N ASP A 171 -7.69 -18.96 6.93
CA ASP A 171 -7.20 -19.21 8.29
C ASP A 171 -7.12 -17.93 9.15
N PHE A 172 -6.74 -16.80 8.55
CA PHE A 172 -6.48 -15.55 9.28
C PHE A 172 -7.11 -14.30 8.64
N ILE A 173 -7.38 -14.32 7.33
CA ILE A 173 -7.69 -13.09 6.58
C ILE A 173 -9.05 -12.55 7.01
N GLU A 174 -10.09 -13.39 7.01
CA GLU A 174 -11.44 -13.02 7.48
C GLU A 174 -11.42 -12.55 8.94
N ASP A 175 -10.68 -13.25 9.80
CA ASP A 175 -10.57 -12.92 11.21
C ASP A 175 -9.80 -11.63 11.49
N TRP A 176 -8.92 -11.23 10.57
CA TRP A 176 -8.24 -9.94 10.61
C TRP A 176 -9.14 -8.82 10.07
N VAL A 177 -9.64 -8.96 8.84
CA VAL A 177 -10.37 -7.85 8.19
C VAL A 177 -11.70 -7.54 8.88
N LYS A 178 -12.23 -8.46 9.70
CA LYS A 178 -13.44 -8.21 10.49
C LYS A 178 -13.32 -7.06 11.50
N ILE A 179 -12.09 -6.61 11.81
CA ILE A 179 -11.85 -5.38 12.59
C ILE A 179 -12.66 -4.21 12.03
N CYS A 180 -12.81 -4.13 10.71
CA CYS A 180 -13.55 -3.06 10.03
C CYS A 180 -14.95 -3.49 9.57
N LEU A 181 -15.57 -4.52 10.15
CA LEU A 181 -16.99 -4.83 9.90
C LEU A 181 -17.91 -3.62 10.07
N PRO A 182 -17.74 -2.72 11.07
CA PRO A 182 -18.57 -1.52 11.17
C PRO A 182 -18.53 -0.64 9.91
N ALA A 183 -17.38 -0.55 9.22
CA ALA A 183 -17.26 0.19 7.98
C ALA A 183 -18.06 -0.48 6.85
N LYS A 184 -17.93 -1.81 6.69
CA LYS A 184 -18.75 -2.58 5.74
C LYS A 184 -20.24 -2.37 5.99
N SER A 185 -20.69 -2.51 7.24
CA SER A 185 -22.10 -2.34 7.61
C SER A 185 -22.63 -0.95 7.27
N LYS A 186 -21.87 0.10 7.57
CA LYS A 186 -22.25 1.49 7.24
C LYS A 186 -22.35 1.70 5.74
N VAL A 187 -21.33 1.28 4.98
CA VAL A 187 -21.32 1.47 3.53
C VAL A 187 -22.44 0.71 2.83
N LEU A 188 -22.74 -0.53 3.26
CA LEU A 188 -23.87 -1.29 2.70
C LEU A 188 -25.21 -0.61 3.00
N ALA A 189 -25.38 -0.01 4.18
CA ALA A 189 -26.60 0.71 4.54
C ALA A 189 -26.77 2.03 3.76
N GLU A 190 -25.68 2.75 3.49
CA GLU A 190 -25.71 4.08 2.84
C GLU A 190 -25.63 4.01 1.31
N SER A 191 -25.10 2.92 0.74
CA SER A 191 -24.75 2.81 -0.68
C SER A 191 -25.22 1.49 -1.31
N GLU A 192 -26.38 0.99 -0.88
CA GLU A 192 -26.93 -0.31 -1.33
C GLU A 192 -27.06 -0.41 -2.86
N LYS A 193 -27.33 0.72 -3.54
CA LYS A 193 -27.51 0.77 -5.01
C LYS A 193 -26.22 1.02 -5.80
N SER A 194 -25.11 1.27 -5.13
CA SER A 194 -23.82 1.52 -5.79
C SER A 194 -23.20 0.24 -6.32
N GLY A 195 -22.38 0.36 -7.37
CA GLY A 195 -21.56 -0.76 -7.86
C GLY A 195 -20.52 -1.20 -6.81
N PHE A 196 -20.12 -2.47 -6.86
CA PHE A 196 -19.20 -3.07 -5.89
C PHE A 196 -17.87 -2.30 -5.73
N GLU A 197 -17.32 -1.76 -6.83
CA GLU A 197 -16.09 -0.96 -6.78
C GLU A 197 -16.27 0.37 -6.05
N ASP A 198 -17.40 1.07 -6.23
CA ASP A 198 -17.73 2.29 -5.48
C ASP A 198 -17.91 1.97 -3.99
N GLN A 199 -18.58 0.86 -3.67
CA GLN A 199 -18.70 0.39 -2.29
C GLN A 199 -17.33 0.08 -1.68
N CYS A 200 -16.40 -0.52 -2.43
CA CYS A 200 -15.02 -0.73 -1.96
C CYS A 200 -14.32 0.60 -1.70
N GLY A 201 -14.38 1.56 -2.62
CA GLY A 201 -13.76 2.88 -2.44
C GLY A 201 -14.29 3.67 -1.24
N ARG A 202 -15.59 3.55 -0.95
CA ARG A 202 -16.20 4.11 0.27
C ARG A 202 -15.73 3.38 1.53
N CYS A 203 -15.69 2.04 1.47
CA CYS A 203 -15.26 1.20 2.59
C CYS A 203 -13.77 1.40 2.92
N GLU A 204 -12.92 1.67 1.93
CA GLU A 204 -11.50 1.99 2.13
C GLU A 204 -11.33 3.25 3.01
N ARG A 205 -12.14 4.29 2.78
CA ARG A 205 -12.15 5.51 3.61
C ARG A 205 -12.80 5.28 4.96
N GLU A 206 -13.91 4.56 5.01
CA GLU A 206 -14.62 4.33 6.27
C GLU A 206 -13.84 3.38 7.20
N ALA A 207 -13.07 2.44 6.67
CA ALA A 207 -12.17 1.59 7.46
C ALA A 207 -11.06 2.40 8.16
N VAL A 208 -10.60 3.49 7.54
CA VAL A 208 -9.72 4.47 8.20
C VAL A 208 -10.45 5.11 9.38
N ASN A 209 -11.70 5.54 9.21
CA ASN A 209 -12.50 6.12 10.29
C ASN A 209 -12.73 5.15 11.45
N VAL A 210 -13.04 3.88 11.16
CA VAL A 210 -13.15 2.83 12.18
C VAL A 210 -11.82 2.65 12.93
N SER A 211 -10.69 2.65 12.22
CA SER A 211 -9.37 2.55 12.82
C SER A 211 -9.03 3.76 13.70
N LEU A 212 -9.42 4.98 13.30
CA LEU A 212 -9.30 6.17 14.13
C LEU A 212 -10.16 6.09 15.40
N GLY A 213 -11.38 5.55 15.29
CA GLY A 213 -12.23 5.25 16.46
C GLY A 213 -11.59 4.20 17.39
N ASN A 214 -11.01 3.15 16.82
CA ASN A 214 -10.31 2.11 17.58
C ASN A 214 -9.07 2.65 18.29
N LEU A 215 -8.34 3.60 17.71
CA LEU A 215 -7.23 4.28 18.38
C LEU A 215 -7.66 4.97 19.67
N LEU A 216 -8.88 5.53 19.71
CA LEU A 216 -9.41 6.10 20.94
C LEU A 216 -9.69 5.06 22.03
N THR A 217 -9.76 3.75 21.74
CA THR A 217 -9.91 2.74 22.80
C THR A 217 -8.66 2.59 23.66
N TYR A 218 -7.49 2.99 23.17
CA TYR A 218 -6.21 2.95 23.89
C TYR A 218 -6.13 4.12 24.89
N PRO A 219 -6.00 3.87 26.21
CA PRO A 219 -6.03 4.93 27.22
C PRO A 219 -5.03 6.06 26.99
N PHE A 220 -3.77 5.72 26.68
CA PHE A 220 -2.69 6.67 26.44
C PHE A 220 -2.85 7.48 25.15
N VAL A 221 -3.55 6.95 24.15
CA VAL A 221 -3.91 7.72 22.94
C VAL A 221 -4.96 8.76 23.29
N ARG A 222 -6.06 8.33 23.93
CA ARG A 222 -7.14 9.24 24.37
C ARG A 222 -6.60 10.35 25.28
N GLU A 223 -5.73 10.01 26.23
CA GLU A 223 -5.08 10.98 27.10
C GLU A 223 -4.26 12.00 26.31
N GLY A 224 -3.44 11.55 25.34
CA GLY A 224 -2.65 12.44 24.49
C GLY A 224 -3.52 13.39 23.66
N VAL A 225 -4.64 12.89 23.12
CA VAL A 225 -5.59 13.71 22.34
C VAL A 225 -6.27 14.75 23.23
N VAL A 226 -6.77 14.36 24.40
CA VAL A 226 -7.41 15.30 25.36
C VAL A 226 -6.43 16.38 25.83
N LYS A 227 -5.15 16.04 26.01
CA LYS A 227 -4.10 16.99 26.38
C LYS A 227 -3.58 17.85 25.22
N GLY A 228 -4.01 17.57 23.98
CA GLY A 228 -3.49 18.25 22.78
C GLY A 228 -2.04 17.92 22.44
N THR A 229 -1.47 16.85 23.01
CA THR A 229 -0.10 16.40 22.72
C THR A 229 -0.05 15.37 21.60
N LEU A 230 -1.20 14.87 21.15
CA LEU A 230 -1.32 13.86 20.10
C LEU A 230 -2.52 14.17 19.19
N ALA A 231 -2.31 14.19 17.88
CA ALA A 231 -3.36 14.35 16.89
C ALA A 231 -3.59 13.06 16.10
N LEU A 232 -4.85 12.75 15.78
CA LEU A 232 -5.23 11.57 15.00
C LEU A 232 -5.71 12.00 13.61
N LYS A 233 -5.08 11.47 12.56
CA LYS A 233 -5.35 11.85 11.16
C LYS A 233 -5.66 10.63 10.31
N GLY A 234 -6.67 10.75 9.45
CA GLY A 234 -6.95 9.80 8.40
C GLY A 234 -6.37 10.29 7.09
N GLY A 235 -5.85 9.38 6.28
CA GLY A 235 -5.41 9.65 4.92
C GLY A 235 -5.96 8.62 3.95
N TYR A 236 -6.11 9.00 2.70
CA TYR A 236 -6.48 8.09 1.62
C TYR A 236 -5.65 8.39 0.38
N TYR A 237 -4.81 7.43 -0.01
CA TYR A 237 -3.98 7.51 -1.22
C TYR A 237 -4.65 6.79 -2.39
N ASP A 238 -5.07 7.55 -3.39
CA ASP A 238 -5.54 7.00 -4.66
C ASP A 238 -4.38 6.93 -5.65
N PHE A 239 -3.78 5.75 -5.81
CA PHE A 239 -2.72 5.55 -6.80
C PHE A 239 -3.25 5.42 -8.24
N VAL A 240 -4.57 5.29 -8.44
CA VAL A 240 -5.18 5.24 -9.77
C VAL A 240 -5.24 6.65 -10.34
N SER A 241 -5.69 7.62 -9.54
CA SER A 241 -5.74 9.04 -9.94
C SER A 241 -4.50 9.86 -9.56
N GLY A 242 -3.64 9.34 -8.68
CA GLY A 242 -2.48 10.06 -8.15
C GLY A 242 -2.85 11.11 -7.09
N ALA A 243 -4.00 10.97 -6.43
CA ALA A 243 -4.51 11.92 -5.44
C ALA A 243 -4.27 11.45 -4.00
N PHE A 244 -4.18 12.40 -3.07
CA PHE A 244 -4.08 12.13 -1.64
C PHE A 244 -5.06 13.00 -0.86
N GLU A 245 -5.94 12.37 -0.08
CA GLU A 245 -6.86 13.03 0.85
C GLU A 245 -6.30 12.94 2.28
N LEU A 246 -6.49 13.98 3.07
CA LEU A 246 -6.08 14.03 4.48
C LEU A 246 -7.17 14.71 5.31
N TRP A 247 -7.53 14.10 6.44
CA TRP A 247 -8.48 14.66 7.42
C TRP A 247 -8.03 14.40 8.85
N GLU A 248 -8.56 15.18 9.79
CA GLU A 248 -8.23 15.08 11.21
C GLU A 248 -9.47 14.74 12.05
N LEU A 249 -9.31 13.82 12.99
CA LEU A 249 -10.36 13.51 13.96
C LEU A 249 -10.35 14.57 15.07
N GLN A 250 -11.44 15.34 15.15
CA GLN A 250 -11.67 16.28 16.24
C GLN A 250 -12.31 15.55 17.42
N PHE A 251 -11.58 15.41 18.54
CA PHE A 251 -12.08 14.79 19.76
C PHE A 251 -11.74 15.67 20.97
N GLY A 252 -12.76 15.98 21.79
CA GLY A 252 -12.61 16.77 23.00
C GLY A 252 -13.71 16.45 24.00
N ILE A 253 -13.40 16.64 25.29
CA ILE A 253 -14.37 16.52 26.38
C ILE A 253 -14.69 17.94 26.85
N SER A 254 -15.94 18.36 26.68
CA SER A 254 -16.41 19.64 27.23
C SER A 254 -17.04 19.39 28.60
N PRO A 255 -16.63 20.09 29.67
CA PRO A 255 -17.28 19.97 30.96
C PRO A 255 -18.74 20.43 30.86
N VAL A 256 -19.67 19.53 31.18
CA VAL A 256 -21.09 19.86 31.30
C VAL A 256 -21.26 20.62 32.61
N HIS A 257 -21.47 21.93 32.50
CA HIS A 257 -21.84 22.74 33.65
C HIS A 257 -23.31 22.44 33.95
N SER A 258 -23.59 21.86 35.11
CA SER A 258 -24.96 21.77 35.62
C SER A 258 -25.35 23.15 36.17
N ILE A 259 -26.47 23.70 35.71
CA ILE A 259 -27.11 24.90 36.29
C ILE A 259 -27.86 24.47 37.54
#